data_AF-X1I9J0-F1
#
_entry.id   AF-X1I9J0-F1
#
_cell.length_a   1.000
_cell.length_b   1.000
_cell.length_c   1.000
_cell.angle_alpha   90.00
_cell.angle_beta   90.00
_cell.angle_gamma   90.00
#
_symmetry.space_group_name_H-M   'P 1'
#
loop_
_entity.id
_entity.type
_entity.pdbx_description
1 polymer ?
#
loop_
_entity_poly.entity_id
_entity_poly.type
_entity_poly.pdbx_seq_one_letter_code
_entity_poly.pdbx_strand_id
1 'polypeptide(L)'
;MDGPACHRLVLHYDRKYAHGPAPLPAIRLRRNPTNRYEAAVKWAGMGRRALDVGAGSGELVRALRAAYGEWAATELSFSRAAGLKETFRDDPSVQVLRHDVERGVLPFPQGHFDAVLLIDVIEHLVDP
;
A
#
# COMPACT_ATOMS: atom_id res chain seq x y z
N MET A 1 -14.92 -17.91 8.07
CA MET A 1 -14.20 -19.15 7.73
C MET A 1 -12.89 -18.74 7.07
N ASP A 2 -11.75 -19.11 7.66
CA ASP A 2 -10.43 -18.81 7.10
C ASP A 2 -10.13 -19.73 5.91
N GLY A 3 -10.34 -19.24 4.70
CA GLY A 3 -9.98 -19.96 3.48
C GLY A 3 -8.45 -20.15 3.35
N PRO A 4 -7.98 -21.28 2.80
CA PRO A 4 -6.56 -21.63 2.70
C PRO A 4 -5.72 -20.70 1.81
N ALA A 5 -6.33 -19.96 0.88
CA ALA A 5 -5.65 -19.06 -0.04
C ALA A 5 -5.06 -17.81 0.64
N CYS A 6 -5.85 -17.14 1.50
CA CYS A 6 -5.41 -15.97 2.28
C CYS A 6 -4.23 -16.33 3.21
N HIS A 7 -4.33 -17.47 3.90
CA HIS A 7 -3.23 -17.94 4.76
C HIS A 7 -1.94 -18.20 3.98
N ARG A 8 -2.03 -18.76 2.76
CA ARG A 8 -0.88 -18.99 1.89
C ARG A 8 -0.23 -17.67 1.42
N LEU A 9 -1.02 -16.64 1.14
CA LEU A 9 -0.52 -15.34 0.69
C LEU A 9 0.26 -14.62 1.79
N VAL A 10 -0.30 -14.57 3.01
CA VAL A 10 0.38 -14.02 4.19
C VAL A 10 1.73 -14.71 4.39
N LEU A 11 1.76 -16.05 4.39
CA LEU A 11 2.98 -16.84 4.57
C LEU A 11 4.00 -16.62 3.45
N HIS A 12 3.55 -16.48 2.20
CA HIS A 12 4.42 -16.19 1.06
C HIS A 12 5.15 -14.85 1.27
N TYR A 13 4.41 -13.79 1.60
CA TYR A 13 4.97 -12.46 1.80
C TYR A 13 5.82 -12.36 3.07
N ASP A 14 5.39 -12.97 4.17
CA ASP A 14 6.20 -13.00 5.40
C ASP A 14 7.53 -13.73 5.17
N ARG A 15 7.54 -14.81 4.39
CA ARG A 15 8.80 -15.50 4.02
C ARG A 15 9.66 -14.64 3.10
N LYS A 16 9.06 -14.00 2.10
CA LYS A 16 9.77 -13.17 1.11
C LYS A 16 10.46 -11.97 1.77
N TYR A 17 9.87 -11.40 2.82
CA TYR A 17 10.36 -10.19 3.50
C TYR A 17 10.86 -10.43 4.93
N ALA A 18 11.14 -11.69 5.30
CA ALA A 18 11.67 -12.05 6.62
C ALA A 18 13.02 -11.38 6.95
N HIS A 19 13.80 -10.99 5.94
CA HIS A 19 15.12 -10.39 6.10
C HIS A 19 15.10 -8.84 6.17
N GLY A 20 13.92 -8.25 6.38
CA GLY A 20 13.75 -6.81 6.52
C GLY A 20 13.17 -6.14 5.27
N PRO A 21 12.84 -4.84 5.37
CA PRO A 21 12.24 -4.10 4.26
C PRO A 21 13.22 -4.02 3.09
N ALA A 22 12.70 -4.18 1.88
CA ALA A 22 13.47 -3.85 0.69
C ALA A 22 13.75 -2.33 0.66
N PRO A 23 14.89 -1.88 0.14
CA PRO A 23 15.12 -0.46 -0.11
C PRO A 23 13.98 0.10 -0.96
N LEU A 24 13.51 1.29 -0.64
CA LEU A 24 12.48 1.96 -1.44
C LEU A 24 13.08 2.50 -2.72
N PRO A 25 12.80 1.89 -3.89
CA PRO A 25 13.27 2.46 -5.14
C PRO A 25 12.62 3.82 -5.36
N ALA A 26 13.41 4.82 -5.74
CA ALA A 26 12.87 6.09 -6.18
C ALA A 26 12.07 5.89 -7.48
N ILE A 27 10.78 6.25 -7.45
CA ILE A 27 9.93 6.23 -8.65
C ILE A 27 10.32 7.42 -9.53
N ARG A 28 10.65 7.15 -10.80
CA ARG A 28 11.05 8.19 -11.75
C ARG A 28 9.84 8.68 -12.55
N LEU A 29 9.56 9.98 -12.46
CA LEU A 29 8.55 10.59 -13.30
C LEU A 29 9.04 10.74 -14.73
N ARG A 30 8.39 10.03 -15.66
CA ARG A 30 8.68 10.07 -17.09
C ARG A 30 7.46 10.55 -17.85
N ARG A 31 7.70 11.15 -19.03
CA ARG A 31 6.63 11.51 -19.96
C ARG A 31 5.78 10.29 -20.34
N ASN A 32 6.43 9.15 -20.61
CA ASN A 32 5.79 7.87 -20.89
C ASN A 32 6.18 6.88 -19.78
N PRO A 33 5.24 6.50 -18.89
CA PRO A 33 5.55 5.56 -17.81
C PRO A 33 5.89 4.19 -18.40
N THR A 34 6.91 3.56 -17.84
CA THR A 34 7.45 2.26 -18.29
C THR A 34 7.08 1.12 -17.37
N ASN A 35 6.54 1.45 -16.19
CA ASN A 35 6.00 0.49 -15.24
C ASN A 35 4.78 1.09 -14.52
N ARG A 36 4.06 0.23 -13.81
CA ARG A 36 2.84 0.57 -13.06
C ARG A 36 3.04 1.62 -11.96
N TYR A 37 4.20 1.65 -11.31
CA TYR A 37 4.49 2.66 -10.28
C TYR A 37 4.66 4.04 -10.91
N GLU A 38 5.39 4.15 -12.02
CA GLU A 38 5.50 5.39 -12.78
C GLU A 38 4.14 5.86 -13.30
N ALA A 39 3.30 4.91 -13.76
CA ALA A 39 1.95 5.19 -14.22
C ALA A 39 1.04 5.69 -13.08
N ALA A 40 1.08 5.02 -11.92
CA ALA A 40 0.31 5.40 -10.74
C ALA A 40 0.69 6.81 -10.27
N VAL A 41 1.98 7.14 -10.14
CA VAL A 41 2.39 8.49 -9.74
C VAL A 41 1.97 9.53 -10.77
N LYS A 42 2.04 9.21 -12.07
CA LYS A 42 1.61 10.12 -13.14
C LYS A 42 0.10 10.43 -13.10
N TRP A 43 -0.74 9.49 -12.67
CA TRP A 43 -2.20 9.59 -12.78
C TRP A 43 -2.95 9.68 -11.45
N ALA A 44 -2.31 9.51 -10.30
CA ALA A 44 -2.96 9.58 -8.99
C ALA A 44 -3.66 10.93 -8.75
N GLY A 45 -3.10 12.03 -9.29
CA GLY A 45 -3.61 13.38 -9.06
C GLY A 45 -3.16 13.91 -7.70
N MET A 46 -3.99 14.75 -7.08
CA MET A 46 -3.74 15.37 -5.77
C MET A 46 -5.05 15.51 -5.00
N GLY A 47 -4.98 15.56 -3.68
CA GLY A 47 -6.14 15.63 -2.81
C GLY A 47 -5.79 15.88 -1.34
N ARG A 48 -6.74 15.62 -0.44
CA ARG A 48 -6.50 15.72 1.01
C ARG A 48 -6.11 14.38 1.60
N ARG A 49 -6.80 13.30 1.24
CA ARG A 49 -6.63 11.97 1.84
C ARG A 49 -6.52 10.89 0.77
N ALA A 50 -5.48 10.07 0.84
CA ALA A 50 -5.29 8.92 -0.03
C ALA A 50 -5.19 7.60 0.77
N LEU A 51 -5.65 6.52 0.15
CA LEU A 51 -5.48 5.16 0.63
C LEU A 51 -4.60 4.37 -0.35
N ASP A 52 -3.54 3.74 0.15
CA ASP A 52 -2.76 2.75 -0.60
C ASP A 52 -3.10 1.34 -0.08
N VAL A 53 -3.70 0.52 -0.94
CA VAL A 53 -4.04 -0.88 -0.66
C VAL A 53 -2.88 -1.76 -1.07
N GLY A 54 -2.36 -2.58 -0.15
CA GLY A 54 -1.16 -3.38 -0.43
C GLY A 54 0.09 -2.51 -0.58
N ALA A 55 0.23 -1.50 0.28
CA ALA A 55 1.23 -0.44 0.21
C ALA A 55 2.68 -0.95 0.26
N GLY A 56 2.89 -2.20 0.68
CA GLY A 56 4.18 -2.83 0.60
C GLY A 56 5.22 -2.19 1.50
N SER A 57 6.24 -1.59 0.89
CA SER A 57 7.26 -0.82 1.62
C SER A 57 6.94 0.67 1.64
N GLY A 58 5.97 1.15 0.84
CA GLY A 58 5.50 2.53 0.84
C GLY A 58 6.04 3.39 -0.31
N GLU A 59 6.42 2.78 -1.43
CA GLU A 59 6.99 3.47 -2.59
C GLU A 59 6.05 4.56 -3.12
N LEU A 60 4.76 4.26 -3.25
CA LEU A 60 3.75 5.21 -3.74
C LEU A 60 3.45 6.30 -2.71
N VAL A 61 3.25 5.92 -1.44
CA VAL A 61 3.05 6.88 -0.33
C VAL A 61 4.19 7.90 -0.31
N ARG A 62 5.44 7.45 -0.46
CA ARG A 62 6.62 8.33 -0.50
C ARG A 62 6.65 9.21 -1.74
N ALA A 63 6.42 8.64 -2.92
CA ALA A 63 6.50 9.38 -4.18
C ALA A 63 5.38 10.42 -4.34
N LEU A 64 4.20 10.14 -3.78
CA LEU A 64 3.03 11.02 -3.82
C LEU A 64 2.82 11.78 -2.51
N ARG A 65 3.79 11.77 -1.60
CA ARG A 65 3.66 12.33 -0.25
C ARG A 65 3.19 13.79 -0.24
N ALA A 66 3.66 14.59 -1.19
CA ALA A 66 3.31 16.00 -1.32
C ALA A 66 1.98 16.25 -2.06
N ALA A 67 1.42 15.24 -2.74
CA ALA A 67 0.17 15.33 -3.48
C ALA A 67 -1.06 15.17 -2.58
N TYR A 68 -0.89 14.61 -1.37
CA TYR A 68 -1.97 14.42 -0.40
C TYR A 68 -1.53 14.85 1.00
N GLY A 69 -2.46 15.40 1.77
CA GLY A 69 -2.21 15.85 3.15
C GLY A 69 -2.03 14.69 4.12
N GLU A 70 -2.83 13.63 3.95
CA GLU A 70 -2.90 12.46 4.83
C GLU A 70 -2.95 11.16 4.01
N TRP A 71 -2.39 10.10 4.58
CA TRP A 71 -2.32 8.78 3.97
C TRP A 71 -2.78 7.70 4.94
N ALA A 72 -3.60 6.78 4.44
CA ALA A 72 -3.72 5.44 5.01
C ALA A 72 -2.96 4.46 4.11
N ALA A 73 -2.08 3.64 4.70
CA ALA A 73 -1.31 2.63 3.98
C ALA A 73 -1.62 1.26 4.59
N THR A 74 -2.18 0.36 3.80
CA THR A 74 -2.58 -0.97 4.28
C THR A 74 -1.65 -2.06 3.77
N GLU A 75 -1.36 -3.04 4.62
CA GLU A 75 -0.54 -4.18 4.25
C GLU A 75 -1.03 -5.46 4.95
N LEU A 76 -1.08 -6.57 4.23
CA LEU A 76 -1.59 -7.85 4.73
C LEU A 76 -0.54 -8.58 5.56
N SER A 77 0.71 -8.56 5.09
CA SER A 77 1.84 -9.25 5.71
C SER A 77 2.25 -8.58 7.02
N PHE A 78 2.50 -9.39 8.06
CA PHE A 78 2.93 -8.88 9.36
C PHE A 78 4.31 -8.23 9.27
N SER A 79 5.27 -8.91 8.64
CA SER A 79 6.65 -8.43 8.50
C SER A 79 6.72 -7.14 7.66
N ARG A 80 5.99 -7.07 6.55
CA ARG A 80 5.93 -5.88 5.71
C ARG A 80 5.23 -4.73 6.40
N ALA A 81 4.10 -4.97 7.08
CA ALA A 81 3.42 -3.94 7.85
C ALA A 81 4.31 -3.37 8.97
N ALA A 82 5.15 -4.20 9.61
CA ALA A 82 6.13 -3.72 10.59
C ALA A 82 7.21 -2.84 9.95
N GLY A 83 7.77 -3.25 8.81
CA GLY A 83 8.75 -2.45 8.07
C GLY A 83 8.17 -1.14 7.52
N LEU A 84 6.93 -1.17 7.06
CA LEU A 84 6.17 0.01 6.60
C LEU A 84 5.92 0.99 7.75
N LYS A 85 5.55 0.49 8.93
CA LYS A 85 5.43 1.30 10.15
C LYS A 85 6.74 1.97 10.53
N GLU A 86 7.85 1.24 10.50
CA GLU A 86 9.17 1.79 10.78
C GLU A 86 9.55 2.86 9.74
N THR A 87 9.25 2.63 8.47
CA THR A 87 9.54 3.57 7.37
C THR A 87 8.89 4.94 7.56
N PHE A 88 7.69 4.98 8.14
CA PHE A 88 6.92 6.21 8.34
C PHE A 88 6.74 6.58 9.82
N ARG A 89 7.56 6.03 10.72
CA ARG A 89 7.44 6.24 12.17
C ARG A 89 7.45 7.71 12.59
N ASP A 90 8.18 8.55 11.86
CA ASP A 90 8.35 9.97 12.14
C ASP A 90 7.45 10.86 11.26
N ASP A 91 6.58 10.27 10.44
CA ASP A 91 5.62 10.99 9.60
C ASP A 91 4.19 10.82 10.14
N PRO A 92 3.67 11.78 10.94
CA PRO A 92 2.36 11.65 11.58
C PRO A 92 1.19 11.71 10.60
N SER A 93 1.43 12.06 9.33
CA SER A 93 0.38 12.06 8.30
C SER A 93 0.10 10.70 7.69
N VAL A 94 0.95 9.69 7.98
CA VAL A 94 0.84 8.35 7.40
C VAL A 94 0.39 7.38 8.47
N GLN A 95 -0.85 6.91 8.35
CA GLN A 95 -1.40 5.85 9.18
C GLN A 95 -1.17 4.49 8.52
N VAL A 96 -0.35 3.64 9.14
CA VAL A 96 -0.11 2.27 8.66
C VAL A 96 -1.01 1.26 9.36
N LEU A 97 -1.80 0.53 8.58
CA LEU A 97 -2.75 -0.47 9.05
C LEU A 97 -2.40 -1.85 8.52
N ARG A 98 -2.36 -2.85 9.40
CA ARG A 98 -2.35 -4.24 8.93
C ARG A 98 -3.78 -4.63 8.60
N HIS A 99 -4.08 -4.93 7.34
CA HIS A 99 -5.44 -5.17 6.88
C HIS A 99 -5.47 -6.17 5.71
N ASP A 100 -6.51 -6.99 5.68
CA ASP A 100 -6.83 -7.88 4.57
C ASP A 100 -7.99 -7.26 3.80
N VAL A 101 -7.76 -6.83 2.56
CA VAL A 101 -8.79 -6.16 1.75
C VAL A 101 -9.98 -7.06 1.45
N GLU A 102 -9.81 -8.38 1.46
CA GLU A 102 -10.92 -9.32 1.27
C GLU A 102 -11.75 -9.49 2.55
N ARG A 103 -11.25 -8.98 3.69
CA ARG A 103 -11.82 -9.29 5.00
C ARG A 103 -11.81 -8.10 5.95
N GLY A 104 -13.02 -7.76 6.38
CA GLY A 104 -13.25 -6.73 7.38
C GLY A 104 -13.46 -5.37 6.74
N VAL A 105 -13.49 -4.36 7.60
CA VAL A 105 -13.75 -2.97 7.21
C VAL A 105 -12.61 -2.12 7.71
N LEU A 106 -12.17 -1.18 6.87
CA LEU A 106 -11.26 -0.16 7.34
C LEU A 106 -11.99 0.79 8.30
N PRO A 107 -11.30 1.36 9.30
CA PRO A 107 -11.90 2.24 10.30
C PRO A 107 -12.14 3.67 9.76
N PHE A 108 -12.59 3.78 8.51
CA PHE A 108 -12.88 5.06 7.84
C PHE A 108 -14.31 5.07 7.31
N PRO A 109 -15.00 6.23 7.34
CA PRO A 109 -16.33 6.34 6.76
C PRO A 109 -16.29 6.20 5.23
N GLN A 110 -17.44 5.90 4.64
CA GLN A 110 -17.57 5.91 3.17
C GLN A 110 -17.26 7.31 2.61
N GLY A 111 -16.56 7.37 1.47
CA GLY A 111 -16.16 8.64 0.85
C GLY A 111 -15.07 9.40 1.62
N HIS A 112 -14.37 8.73 2.54
CA HIS A 112 -13.29 9.36 3.31
C HIS A 112 -12.07 9.72 2.45
N PHE A 113 -11.72 8.90 1.47
CA PHE A 113 -10.54 9.09 0.62
C PHE A 113 -10.90 9.76 -0.69
N ASP A 114 -10.07 10.70 -1.12
CA ASP A 114 -10.18 11.37 -2.42
C ASP A 114 -9.55 10.50 -3.52
N ALA A 115 -8.61 9.62 -3.16
CA ALA A 115 -7.98 8.66 -4.04
C ALA A 115 -7.73 7.33 -3.32
N VAL A 116 -7.89 6.23 -4.06
CA VAL A 116 -7.52 4.89 -3.62
C VAL A 116 -6.60 4.29 -4.67
N LEU A 117 -5.42 3.84 -4.24
CA LEU A 117 -4.42 3.19 -5.07
C LEU A 117 -4.47 1.68 -4.81
N LEU A 118 -4.57 0.90 -5.89
CA LEU A 118 -4.54 -0.56 -5.87
C LEU A 118 -3.56 -1.03 -6.96
N ILE A 119 -2.27 -1.16 -6.61
CA ILE A 119 -1.20 -1.52 -7.56
C ILE A 119 -0.58 -2.85 -7.12
N ASP A 120 -0.58 -3.86 -8.01
CA ASP A 120 -0.23 -5.26 -7.71
C ASP A 120 -1.05 -5.91 -6.58
N VAL A 121 -2.37 -5.63 -6.55
CA VAL A 121 -3.28 -6.19 -5.55
C VAL A 121 -4.35 -7.05 -6.18
N ILE A 122 -5.01 -6.53 -7.22
CA ILE A 122 -6.21 -7.14 -7.80
C ILE A 122 -5.92 -8.56 -8.31
N GLU A 123 -4.72 -8.83 -8.83
CA GLU A 123 -4.30 -10.16 -9.30
C GLU A 123 -4.16 -11.20 -8.19
N HIS A 124 -4.21 -10.80 -6.92
CA HIS A 124 -4.09 -11.66 -5.75
C HIS A 124 -5.41 -11.92 -5.04
N LEU A 125 -6.50 -11.26 -5.46
CA LEU A 125 -7.84 -11.49 -4.91
C LEU A 125 -8.41 -12.82 -5.40
N VAL A 126 -9.26 -13.44 -4.58
CA VAL A 126 -9.83 -14.78 -4.85
C VAL A 126 -10.85 -14.74 -6.00
N ASP A 127 -11.64 -13.67 -6.08
CA ASP A 127 -12.63 -13.42 -7.15
C ASP A 127 -12.70 -11.90 -7.44
N PRO A 128 -11.76 -11.37 -8.26
CA PRO A 128 -11.61 -9.94 -8.53
C PRO A 128 -12.68 -9.33 -9.46
#